data_AF-A0A292QQS2-F1
#
_entry.id   AF-A0A292QQS2-F1
#
_cell.length_a   1.000
_cell.length_b   1.000
_cell.length_c   1.000
_cell.angle_alpha   90.00
_cell.angle_beta   90.00
_cell.angle_gamma   90.00
#
_symmetry.space_group_name_H-M   'P 1'
#
loop_
_entity.id
_entity.type
_entity.pdbx_description
1 polymer ?
#
loop_
_entity_poly.entity_id
_entity_poly.type
_entity_poly.pdbx_seq_one_letter_code
_entity_poly.pdbx_strand_id
1 'polypeptide(L)'
;MSATSRETNKQTNNSLNQFNWGAFFFIWIWGIFNRVYITLIFIPIVVILSLIGVPDIINSLVSLGLMIWFGIRGNEWAYENKDWSSLEDFHRVQRIWVKAWFIINIIACSIFIILFIIYVISMKSYSS
;
A
#
# COMPACT_ATOMS: atom_id res chain seq x y z
N MET A 1 -15.90 -33.95 0.80
CA MET A 1 -14.73 -33.09 0.50
C MET A 1 -13.48 -33.97 0.46
N SER A 2 -12.78 -34.06 -0.67
CA SER A 2 -11.62 -34.94 -0.87
C SER A 2 -10.36 -34.40 -0.17
N ALA A 3 -9.38 -35.27 0.14
CA ALA A 3 -8.08 -34.85 0.69
C ALA A 3 -7.40 -33.78 -0.17
N THR A 4 -7.43 -33.95 -1.49
CA THR A 4 -6.90 -32.99 -2.48
C THR A 4 -7.54 -31.61 -2.34
N SER A 5 -8.86 -31.52 -2.23
CA SER A 5 -9.55 -30.21 -2.07
C SER A 5 -9.19 -29.49 -0.75
N ARG A 6 -8.89 -30.24 0.31
CA ARG A 6 -8.44 -29.66 1.59
C ARG A 6 -7.02 -29.11 1.46
N GLU A 7 -6.14 -29.81 0.78
CA GLU A 7 -4.76 -29.38 0.55
C GLU A 7 -4.71 -28.14 -0.33
N THR A 8 -5.47 -28.10 -1.43
CA THR A 8 -5.59 -26.92 -2.29
C THR A 8 -6.09 -25.70 -1.52
N ASN A 9 -7.17 -25.84 -0.74
CA ASN A 9 -7.70 -24.73 0.06
C ASN A 9 -6.69 -24.24 1.10
N LYS A 10 -5.97 -25.15 1.76
CA LYS A 10 -4.92 -24.79 2.73
C LYS A 10 -3.78 -24.02 2.05
N GLN A 11 -3.37 -24.43 0.85
CA GLN A 11 -2.33 -23.76 0.08
C GLN A 11 -2.76 -22.34 -0.33
N THR A 12 -3.98 -22.19 -0.85
CA THR A 12 -4.55 -20.89 -1.20
C THR A 12 -4.61 -19.97 0.02
N ASN A 13 -5.15 -20.45 1.15
CA ASN A 13 -5.26 -19.65 2.37
C ASN A 13 -3.89 -19.20 2.89
N ASN A 14 -2.90 -20.09 2.94
CA ASN A 14 -1.54 -19.74 3.36
C ASN A 14 -0.90 -18.69 2.44
N SER A 15 -1.18 -18.77 1.15
CA SER A 15 -0.70 -17.83 0.15
C SER A 15 -1.35 -16.45 0.28
N LEU A 16 -2.66 -16.40 0.56
CA LEU A 16 -3.39 -15.14 0.72
C LEU A 16 -3.13 -14.47 2.08
N ASN A 17 -2.77 -15.23 3.12
CA ASN A 17 -2.43 -14.70 4.46
C ASN A 17 -1.10 -13.94 4.51
N GLN A 18 -0.41 -13.74 3.40
CA GLN A 18 0.78 -12.90 3.33
C GLN A 18 0.41 -11.42 3.36
N PHE A 19 1.29 -10.58 3.92
CA PHE A 19 1.09 -9.14 3.94
C PHE A 19 1.17 -8.55 2.52
N ASN A 20 0.17 -7.77 2.14
CA ASN A 20 0.10 -7.08 0.87
C ASN A 20 0.76 -5.70 0.96
N TRP A 21 2.02 -5.64 0.58
CA TRP A 21 2.79 -4.39 0.53
C TRP A 21 2.21 -3.37 -0.47
N GLY A 22 1.58 -3.81 -1.56
CA GLY A 22 0.92 -2.91 -2.51
C GLY A 22 -0.25 -2.17 -1.87
N ALA A 23 -1.12 -2.90 -1.17
CA ALA A 23 -2.26 -2.35 -0.43
C ALA A 23 -1.80 -1.41 0.70
N PHE A 24 -0.73 -1.78 1.41
CA PHE A 24 -0.16 -0.95 2.47
C PHE A 24 0.35 0.41 1.94
N PHE A 25 1.10 0.43 0.84
CA PHE A 25 1.75 1.65 0.36
C PHE A 25 0.90 2.51 -0.57
N PHE A 26 0.09 1.89 -1.43
CA PHE A 26 -0.69 2.61 -2.46
C PHE A 26 -2.18 2.69 -2.14
N ILE A 27 -2.64 2.01 -1.07
CA ILE A 27 -3.96 2.14 -0.44
C ILE A 27 -5.09 2.22 -1.46
N TRP A 28 -5.60 3.41 -1.72
CA TRP A 28 -6.76 3.67 -2.57
C TRP A 28 -6.44 3.46 -4.06
N ILE A 29 -5.23 3.80 -4.51
CA ILE A 29 -4.79 3.56 -5.88
C ILE A 29 -4.77 2.05 -6.13
N TRP A 30 -4.07 1.31 -5.26
CA TRP A 30 -4.03 -0.14 -5.34
C TRP A 30 -5.42 -0.75 -5.26
N GLY A 31 -6.30 -0.22 -4.40
CA GLY A 31 -7.66 -0.71 -4.24
C GLY A 31 -8.53 -0.52 -5.49
N ILE A 32 -8.46 0.62 -6.18
CA ILE A 32 -9.18 0.83 -7.45
C ILE A 32 -8.78 -0.24 -8.47
N PHE A 33 -7.48 -0.43 -8.68
CA PHE A 33 -7.00 -1.40 -9.67
C PHE A 33 -7.26 -2.84 -9.25
N ASN A 34 -7.38 -3.15 -7.96
CA ASN A 34 -7.68 -4.49 -7.45
C ASN A 34 -9.17 -4.71 -7.11
N ARG A 35 -10.05 -3.75 -7.41
CA ARG A 35 -11.50 -3.78 -7.07
C ARG A 35 -11.78 -3.90 -5.57
N VAL A 36 -10.86 -3.41 -4.73
CA VAL A 36 -10.96 -3.40 -3.27
C VAL A 36 -11.38 -1.99 -2.81
N TYR A 37 -12.63 -1.61 -3.09
CA TYR A 37 -13.07 -0.21 -2.89
C TYR A 37 -13.16 0.23 -1.41
N ILE A 38 -13.11 -0.70 -0.46
CA ILE A 38 -13.04 -0.36 0.96
C ILE A 38 -11.80 0.49 1.28
N THR A 39 -10.71 0.40 0.52
CA THR A 39 -9.54 1.27 0.72
C THR A 39 -9.83 2.75 0.46
N LEU A 40 -10.90 3.07 -0.28
CA LEU A 40 -11.29 4.46 -0.55
C LEU A 40 -11.69 5.22 0.72
N ILE A 41 -12.09 4.52 1.80
CA ILE A 41 -12.42 5.15 3.09
C ILE A 41 -11.23 5.85 3.74
N PHE A 42 -10.00 5.51 3.33
CA PHE A 42 -8.79 6.15 3.82
C PHE A 42 -8.84 7.68 3.65
N ILE A 43 -9.25 8.14 2.46
CA ILE A 43 -9.31 9.56 2.13
C ILE A 43 -10.27 10.34 3.05
N PRO A 44 -11.57 9.99 3.15
CA PRO A 44 -12.48 10.72 4.01
C PRO A 44 -12.09 10.64 5.49
N ILE A 45 -11.54 9.51 5.98
CA ILE A 45 -11.08 9.41 7.36
C ILE A 45 -9.97 10.44 7.63
N VAL A 46 -8.91 10.45 6.81
CA VAL A 46 -7.77 11.36 7.01
C VAL A 46 -8.19 12.83 6.87
N VAL A 47 -9.04 13.14 5.89
CA VAL A 47 -9.54 14.51 5.65
C VAL A 47 -10.42 14.97 6.81
N ILE A 48 -11.38 14.16 7.24
CA ILE A 48 -12.31 14.53 8.32
C ILE A 48 -11.55 14.75 9.63
N LEU A 49 -10.62 13.85 10.00
CA LEU A 49 -9.82 14.01 11.22
C LEU A 49 -9.03 15.32 11.20
N SER A 50 -8.45 15.68 10.05
CA SER A 50 -7.76 16.96 9.89
C SER A 50 -8.71 18.16 10.04
N LEU A 51 -9.89 18.11 9.42
CA LEU A 51 -10.88 19.21 9.46
C LEU A 51 -11.43 19.50 10.87
N ILE A 52 -11.59 18.47 11.70
CA ILE A 52 -12.09 18.62 13.08
C ILE A 52 -10.98 18.97 14.09
N GLY A 53 -9.75 19.23 13.62
CA GLY A 53 -8.63 19.66 14.46
C GLY A 53 -7.99 18.54 15.29
N VAL A 54 -8.08 17.28 14.86
CA VAL A 54 -7.35 16.19 15.51
C VAL A 54 -5.85 16.43 15.33
N PRO A 55 -5.03 16.29 16.40
CA PRO A 55 -3.58 16.47 16.29
C PRO A 55 -2.96 15.56 15.23
N ASP A 56 -2.01 16.10 14.47
CA ASP A 56 -1.37 15.40 13.34
C ASP A 56 -0.78 14.04 13.73
N ILE A 57 -0.25 13.93 14.96
CA ILE A 57 0.26 12.66 15.48
C ILE A 57 -0.83 11.59 15.58
N ILE A 58 -2.04 11.96 16.02
CA ILE A 58 -3.16 11.03 16.14
C ILE A 58 -3.67 10.66 14.75
N ASN A 59 -3.83 11.64 13.85
CA ASN A 59 -4.22 11.37 12.46
C ASN A 59 -3.23 10.41 11.75
N SER A 60 -1.93 10.59 12.01
CA SER A 60 -0.87 9.73 11.49
C SER A 60 -0.95 8.30 12.02
N LEU A 61 -1.22 8.11 13.31
CA LEU A 61 -1.38 6.78 13.92
C LEU A 61 -2.62 6.05 13.40
N VAL A 62 -3.74 6.76 13.23
CA VAL A 62 -4.96 6.19 12.61
C VAL A 62 -4.67 5.78 11.17
N SER A 63 -3.99 6.64 10.41
CA SER A 63 -3.60 6.35 9.02
C SER A 63 -2.73 5.10 8.95
N LEU A 64 -1.71 4.99 9.80
CA LEU A 64 -0.84 3.82 9.87
C LEU A 64 -1.62 2.56 10.23
N GLY A 65 -2.55 2.63 11.18
CA GLY A 65 -3.42 1.52 11.55
C GLY A 65 -4.26 1.03 10.36
N LEU A 66 -4.86 1.94 9.59
CA LEU A 66 -5.61 1.61 8.37
C LEU A 66 -4.71 0.98 7.30
N MET A 67 -3.52 1.54 7.08
CA MET A 67 -2.55 0.99 6.13
C MET A 67 -2.17 -0.45 6.48
N ILE A 68 -1.86 -0.72 7.75
CA ILE A 68 -1.55 -2.07 8.23
C ILE A 68 -2.73 -3.01 8.03
N TRP A 69 -3.95 -2.57 8.36
CA TRP A 69 -5.15 -3.37 8.17
C TRP A 69 -5.37 -3.74 6.70
N PHE A 70 -5.21 -2.77 5.78
CA PHE A 70 -5.25 -3.02 4.34
C PHE A 70 -4.13 -3.95 3.87
N GLY A 71 -2.93 -3.84 4.45
CA GLY A 71 -1.85 -4.78 4.16
C GLY A 71 -2.16 -6.21 4.61
N ILE A 72 -2.75 -6.40 5.79
CA ILE A 72 -3.13 -7.73 6.29
C ILE A 72 -4.25 -8.35 5.45
N ARG A 73 -5.27 -7.56 5.10
CA ARG A 73 -6.50 -8.05 4.45
C ARG A 73 -6.48 -7.97 2.93
N GLY A 74 -5.56 -7.21 2.36
CA GLY A 74 -5.60 -6.82 0.95
C GLY A 74 -5.54 -7.99 0.00
N ASN A 75 -4.72 -9.02 0.28
CA ASN A 75 -4.62 -10.18 -0.60
C ASN A 75 -5.94 -10.95 -0.71
N GLU A 76 -6.61 -11.19 0.42
CA GLU A 76 -7.91 -11.87 0.45
C GLU A 76 -8.95 -11.08 -0.33
N TRP A 77 -9.11 -9.78 -0.03
CA TRP A 77 -10.08 -8.94 -0.74
C TRP A 77 -9.78 -8.83 -2.23
N ALA A 78 -8.51 -8.69 -2.65
CA ALA A 78 -8.18 -8.61 -4.07
C ALA A 78 -8.37 -9.93 -4.81
N TYR A 79 -8.17 -11.06 -4.12
CA TYR A 79 -8.40 -12.37 -4.69
C TYR A 79 -9.90 -12.65 -4.89
N GLU A 80 -10.74 -12.27 -3.92
CA GLU A 80 -12.20 -12.44 -3.99
C GLU A 80 -12.89 -11.53 -5.02
N ASN A 81 -12.36 -10.34 -5.27
CA ASN A 81 -13.02 -9.33 -6.12
C ASN A 81 -12.71 -9.46 -7.63
N LYS A 82 -11.94 -10.47 -8.05
CA LYS A 82 -11.56 -10.70 -9.45
C LYS A 82 -11.46 -12.17 -9.79
N ASP A 83 -11.67 -12.49 -11.06
CA ASP A 83 -11.39 -13.81 -11.60
C ASP A 83 -9.89 -13.96 -11.90
N TRP A 84 -9.27 -14.96 -11.27
CA TRP A 84 -7.86 -15.29 -11.46
C TRP A 84 -7.74 -16.67 -12.10
N SER A 85 -6.97 -16.76 -13.20
CA SER A 85 -6.67 -18.03 -13.87
C SER A 85 -5.86 -18.99 -12.97
N SER A 86 -5.01 -18.43 -12.11
CA SER A 86 -4.21 -19.18 -11.15
C SER A 86 -3.77 -18.30 -9.99
N LEU A 87 -3.36 -18.94 -8.90
CA LEU A 87 -2.74 -18.26 -7.76
C LEU A 87 -1.42 -17.57 -8.13
N GLU A 88 -0.69 -18.12 -9.13
CA GLU A 88 0.54 -17.53 -9.63
C GLU A 88 0.28 -16.22 -10.40
N ASP A 89 -0.80 -16.15 -11.16
CA ASP A 89 -1.20 -14.94 -11.89
C ASP A 89 -1.63 -13.83 -10.93
N PHE A 90 -2.31 -14.18 -9.84
CA PHE A 90 -2.58 -13.26 -8.74
C PHE A 90 -1.28 -12.67 -8.17
N HIS A 91 -0.35 -13.53 -7.77
CA HIS A 91 0.93 -13.08 -7.18
C HIS A 91 1.78 -12.29 -8.15
N ARG A 92 1.73 -12.59 -9.45
CA ARG A 92 2.40 -11.80 -10.49
C ARG A 92 1.97 -10.35 -10.43
N VAL A 93 0.66 -10.09 -10.34
CA VAL A 93 0.12 -8.72 -10.21
C VAL A 93 0.54 -8.08 -8.90
N GLN A 94 0.45 -8.79 -7.77
CA GLN A 94 0.87 -8.22 -6.48
C GLN A 94 2.37 -7.86 -6.45
N ARG A 95 3.24 -8.67 -7.08
CA ARG A 95 4.67 -8.36 -7.22
C ARG A 95 4.94 -7.13 -8.09
N ILE A 96 4.11 -6.86 -9.10
CA ILE A 96 4.23 -5.63 -9.91
C ILE A 96 3.98 -4.39 -9.05
N TRP A 97 2.98 -4.43 -8.16
CA TRP A 97 2.73 -3.34 -7.21
C TRP A 97 3.91 -3.07 -6.28
N VAL A 98 4.51 -4.14 -5.73
CA VAL A 98 5.71 -4.00 -4.89
C VAL A 98 6.88 -3.40 -5.67
N LYS A 99 7.13 -3.87 -6.89
CA LYS A 99 8.17 -3.30 -7.76
C LYS A 99 7.92 -1.82 -8.07
N ALA A 100 6.67 -1.45 -8.38
CA ALA A 100 6.30 -0.06 -8.63
C ALA A 100 6.59 0.83 -7.41
N TRP A 101 6.30 0.35 -6.20
CA TRP A 101 6.64 1.06 -4.97
C TRP A 101 8.14 1.32 -4.83
N PHE A 102 8.97 0.29 -5.02
CA PHE A 102 10.43 0.43 -4.93
C PHE A 102 10.97 1.45 -5.94
N ILE A 103 10.51 1.37 -7.20
CA ILE A 103 10.96 2.28 -8.27
C ILE A 103 10.58 3.73 -7.94
N ILE A 104 9.33 3.97 -7.56
CA ILE A 104 8.85 5.31 -7.22
C ILE A 104 9.61 5.87 -6.00
N ASN A 105 9.88 5.05 -4.98
CA ASN A 105 10.63 5.49 -3.80
C ASN A 105 12.08 5.86 -4.14
N ILE A 106 12.77 5.05 -4.95
CA ILE A 106 14.14 5.36 -5.36
C ILE A 106 14.20 6.70 -6.10
N ILE A 107 13.26 6.94 -7.01
CA ILE A 107 13.16 8.20 -7.77
C ILE A 107 12.87 9.37 -6.81
N ALA A 108 11.88 9.24 -5.94
CA ALA A 108 11.50 10.28 -4.99
C ALA A 108 12.64 10.64 -4.02
N CYS A 109 13.32 9.64 -3.45
CA CYS A 109 14.48 9.85 -2.58
C CYS A 109 15.63 10.54 -3.32
N SER A 110 15.91 10.14 -4.56
CA SER A 110 16.96 10.76 -5.38
C SER A 110 16.67 12.24 -5.65
N ILE A 111 15.41 12.56 -6.01
CA ILE A 111 14.97 13.95 -6.21
C ILE A 111 15.08 14.74 -4.90
N PHE A 112 14.61 14.19 -3.78
CA PHE A 112 14.68 14.85 -2.47
C PHE A 112 16.12 15.17 -2.08
N ILE A 113 17.07 14.24 -2.27
CA ILE A 113 18.49 14.46 -1.97
C ILE A 113 19.06 15.59 -2.84
N ILE A 114 18.75 15.61 -4.15
CA ILE A 114 19.21 16.68 -5.05
C ILE A 114 18.67 18.04 -4.60
N LEU A 115 17.37 18.13 -4.31
CA LEU A 115 16.75 19.37 -3.84
C LEU A 115 17.33 19.84 -2.50
N PHE A 116 17.59 18.91 -1.59
CA PHE A 116 18.23 19.21 -0.31
C PHE A 116 19.64 19.77 -0.49
N ILE A 117 20.45 19.20 -1.39
CA ILE A 117 21.79 19.72 -1.71
C ILE A 117 21.69 21.14 -2.28
N ILE A 118 20.79 21.36 -3.24
CA ILE A 118 20.57 22.70 -3.83
C ILE A 118 20.17 23.71 -2.75
N TYR A 119 19.24 23.35 -1.86
CA TYR A 119 18.82 24.19 -0.75
C TYR A 119 20.00 24.57 0.15
N VAL A 120 20.85 23.61 0.53
CA VAL A 120 22.03 23.84 1.38
C VAL A 120 23.04 24.78 0.69
N ILE A 121 23.29 24.61 -0.61
CA ILE A 121 24.19 25.49 -1.38
C ILE A 121 23.65 26.92 -1.42
N SER A 122 22.35 27.10 -1.71
CA SER A 122 21.70 28.41 -1.75
C SER A 122 21.77 29.13 -0.41
N MET A 123 21.54 28.42 0.70
CA MET A 123 21.67 28.98 2.05
C MET A 123 23.09 29.47 2.34
N LYS A 124 24.11 28.71 1.92
CA LYS A 124 25.51 29.12 2.08
C LYS A 124 25.82 30.38 1.26
N SER A 125 25.33 30.47 0.03
CA SER A 125 25.54 31.64 -0.84
C SER A 125 24.87 32.91 -0.33
N TYR A 126 23.79 32.82 0.44
CA TYR A 126 23.14 33.99 1.05
C TYR A 126 23.90 34.50 2.28
N SER A 127 24.62 33.61 2.98
CA SER A 127 25.39 33.94 4.19
C SER A 127 26.80 34.48 3.95
N SER A 128 27.31 34.41 2.71
CA SER A 128 28.63 34.87 2.29
C SER A 128 28.56 36.20 1.56
#